data_AF-A0A0E9Q2Z2-F1
#
_entry.id   AF-A0A0E9Q2Z2-F1
#
_cell.length_a   1.000
_cell.length_b   1.000
_cell.length_c   1.000
_cell.angle_alpha   90.00
_cell.angle_beta   90.00
_cell.angle_gamma   90.00
#
_symmetry.space_group_name_H-M   'P 1'
#
loop_
_entity.id
_entity.type
_entity.pdbx_description
1 polymer ?
#
loop_
_entity_poly.entity_id
_entity_poly.type
_entity_poly.pdbx_seq_one_letter_code
_entity_poly.pdbx_strand_id
1 'polypeptide(L)'
;MPPIEFLFSQIADKLKDLQDKYPGSYIICYGDFNVSPDDLLDRFPPRITQSNQNRNLVQLLCTDLSLPDSWRFLNPDKQEFTWSNRNLSSKSRIDLCLISTSALHVINEVSHLAASLTDHKQIIVETRL
;
A
#
# COMPACT_ATOMS: atom_id res chain seq x y z
N MET A 1 -22.75 1.62 -6.21
CA MET A 1 -21.42 1.02 -5.98
C MET A 1 -21.43 0.36 -4.62
N PRO A 2 -20.90 -0.86 -4.46
CA PRO A 2 -20.73 -1.43 -3.13
C PRO A 2 -19.81 -0.51 -2.30
N PRO A 3 -19.99 -0.45 -0.97
CA PRO A 3 -19.06 0.24 -0.10
C PRO A 3 -17.64 -0.29 -0.33
N ILE A 4 -16.63 0.58 -0.27
CA ILE A 4 -15.23 0.20 -0.44
C ILE A 4 -14.81 -0.93 0.53
N GLU A 5 -15.39 -0.96 1.73
CA GLU A 5 -15.26 -2.06 2.70
C GLU A 5 -15.63 -3.43 2.13
N PHE A 6 -16.70 -3.50 1.33
CA PHE A 6 -17.15 -4.74 0.71
C PHE A 6 -16.18 -5.23 -0.38
N LEU A 7 -15.50 -4.32 -1.07
CA LEU A 7 -14.47 -4.68 -2.04
C LEU A 7 -13.24 -5.27 -1.34
N PHE A 8 -12.74 -4.59 -0.31
CA PHE A 8 -11.56 -5.06 0.44
C PHE A 8 -11.83 -6.38 1.16
N SER A 9 -13.03 -6.62 1.69
CA SER A 9 -13.40 -7.93 2.26
C SER A 9 -13.32 -9.04 1.22
N GLN A 10 -13.89 -8.83 0.02
CA GLN A 10 -13.81 -9.82 -1.06
C GLN A 10 -12.37 -10.07 -1.53
N ILE A 11 -11.55 -9.01 -1.57
CA ILE A 11 -10.12 -9.15 -1.86
C ILE A 11 -9.45 -9.99 -0.78
N ALA A 12 -9.73 -9.73 0.50
CA ALA A 12 -9.13 -10.46 1.61
C ALA A 12 -9.52 -11.94 1.58
N ASP A 13 -10.79 -12.26 1.36
CA ASP A 13 -11.27 -13.63 1.22
C ASP A 13 -10.62 -14.33 0.02
N LYS A 14 -10.51 -13.62 -1.11
CA LYS A 14 -9.86 -14.18 -2.30
C LYS A 14 -8.37 -14.46 -2.08
N LEU A 15 -7.68 -13.60 -1.32
CA LEU A 15 -6.28 -13.80 -0.97
C LEU A 15 -6.12 -15.01 -0.04
N LYS A 16 -7.02 -15.23 0.91
CA LYS A 16 -7.03 -16.45 1.74
C LYS A 16 -7.19 -17.71 0.88
N ASP A 17 -8.16 -17.71 -0.03
CA ASP A 17 -8.35 -18.83 -0.96
C ASP A 17 -7.08 -19.13 -1.77
N LEU A 18 -6.36 -18.09 -2.19
CA LEU A 18 -5.11 -18.22 -2.93
C LEU A 18 -3.96 -18.72 -2.05
N GLN A 19 -3.86 -18.29 -0.80
CA GLN A 19 -2.90 -18.81 0.18
C GLN A 19 -3.10 -20.30 0.43
N ASP A 20 -4.36 -20.71 0.61
CA ASP A 20 -4.72 -22.12 0.83
C ASP A 20 -4.46 -22.97 -0.42
N LYS A 21 -4.75 -22.43 -1.61
CA LYS A 21 -4.54 -23.14 -2.87
C LYS A 21 -3.07 -23.27 -3.26
N TYR A 22 -2.24 -22.30 -2.90
CA TYR A 22 -0.84 -22.22 -3.31
C TYR A 22 0.10 -22.03 -2.10
N PRO A 23 0.17 -23.03 -1.19
CA PRO A 23 0.96 -22.91 0.03
C PRO A 23 2.44 -22.66 -0.30
N GLY A 24 3.05 -21.73 0.44
CA GLY A 24 4.46 -21.35 0.26
C GLY A 24 4.73 -20.35 -0.87
N SER A 25 3.72 -19.97 -1.65
CA SER A 25 3.87 -18.92 -2.66
C SER A 25 4.01 -17.53 -2.03
N TYR A 26 4.79 -16.67 -2.67
CA TYR A 26 4.82 -15.26 -2.32
C TYR A 26 3.61 -14.54 -2.89
N ILE A 27 3.04 -13.63 -2.10
CA ILE A 27 1.91 -12.80 -2.49
C ILE A 27 2.39 -11.36 -2.59
N ILE A 28 2.06 -10.72 -3.69
CA ILE A 28 2.29 -9.30 -3.93
C ILE A 28 0.96 -8.69 -4.36
N CYS A 29 0.48 -7.71 -3.60
CA CYS A 29 -0.65 -6.87 -3.95
C CYS A 29 -0.15 -5.43 -4.10
N TYR A 30 -0.19 -4.89 -5.31
CA TYR A 30 0.30 -3.55 -5.60
C TYR A 30 -0.71 -2.75 -6.43
N GLY A 31 -0.68 -1.43 -6.30
CA GLY A 31 -1.49 -0.52 -7.09
C GLY A 31 -1.91 0.73 -6.32
N ASP A 32 -2.83 1.49 -6.89
CA ASP A 32 -3.48 2.64 -6.25
C ASP A 32 -4.62 2.16 -5.33
N PHE A 33 -4.40 2.23 -4.03
CA PHE A 33 -5.40 1.89 -3.01
C PHE A 33 -6.35 3.05 -2.73
N ASN A 34 -6.01 4.27 -3.16
CA ASN A 34 -6.71 5.52 -2.86
C ASN A 34 -6.91 5.76 -1.34
N VAL A 35 -6.05 5.12 -0.53
CA VAL A 35 -6.07 5.16 0.93
C VAL A 35 -4.66 5.42 1.42
N SER A 36 -4.53 6.44 2.27
CA SER A 36 -3.27 6.80 2.89
C SER A 36 -3.17 6.13 4.27
N PRO A 37 -2.19 5.23 4.51
CA PRO A 37 -2.09 4.47 5.76
C PRO A 37 -1.88 5.35 7.00
N ASP A 38 -1.04 6.38 6.90
CA ASP A 38 -0.75 7.30 8.01
C ASP A 38 -1.08 8.76 7.65
N ASP A 39 -1.96 9.42 8.40
CA ASP A 39 -2.38 10.81 8.09
C ASP A 39 -1.28 11.86 8.29
N LEU A 40 -0.28 11.55 9.11
CA LEU A 40 0.82 12.45 9.45
C LEU A 40 2.01 12.25 8.49
N LEU A 41 2.33 10.99 8.18
CA LEU A 41 3.46 10.65 7.32
C LEU A 41 3.09 10.56 5.84
N ASP A 42 1.88 10.07 5.52
CA ASP A 42 1.46 9.75 4.15
C ASP A 42 0.51 10.80 3.54
N ARG A 43 0.35 11.97 4.16
CA ARG A 43 -0.38 13.10 3.59
C ARG A 43 0.33 14.44 3.76
N PHE A 44 0.07 15.33 2.81
CA PHE A 44 0.36 16.75 2.92
C PHE A 44 -0.81 17.57 2.35
N PRO A 45 -1.35 18.56 3.08
CA PRO A 45 -1.15 18.77 4.51
C PRO A 45 -1.62 17.56 5.33
N PRO A 46 -1.05 17.32 6.53
CA PRO A 46 -1.53 16.28 7.41
C PRO A 46 -3.01 16.47 7.73
N ARG A 47 -3.77 15.38 7.77
CA ARG A 47 -5.20 15.43 8.11
C ARG A 47 -5.39 14.91 9.53
N ILE A 48 -5.83 15.75 10.46
CA ILE A 48 -6.18 15.27 11.80
C ILE A 48 -7.61 14.75 11.75
N THR A 49 -7.80 13.47 11.41
CA THR A 49 -9.13 12.83 11.47
C THR A 49 -9.18 11.70 12.48
N GLN A 50 -10.34 11.57 13.14
CA GLN A 50 -10.71 10.36 13.87
C GLN A 50 -10.96 9.25 12.85
N SER A 51 -10.12 8.21 12.85
CA SER A 51 -10.38 6.89 12.27
C SER A 51 -11.07 6.88 10.90
N ASN A 52 -10.29 6.88 9.82
CA ASN A 52 -10.83 6.64 8.49
C ASN A 52 -11.07 5.12 8.31
N GLN A 53 -12.32 4.68 8.16
CA GLN A 53 -12.68 3.26 8.01
C GLN A 53 -11.85 2.55 6.93
N ASN A 54 -11.48 3.26 5.86
CA ASN A 54 -10.67 2.69 4.79
C ASN A 54 -9.24 2.34 5.22
N ARG A 55 -8.68 3.03 6.22
CA ARG A 55 -7.39 2.64 6.82
C ARG A 55 -7.48 1.33 7.54
N ASN A 56 -8.59 1.09 8.24
CA ASN A 56 -8.80 -0.15 8.96
C ASN A 56 -8.77 -1.35 7.99
N LEU A 57 -9.14 -1.15 6.72
CA LEU A 57 -9.09 -2.19 5.69
C LEU A 57 -7.67 -2.50 5.22
N VAL A 58 -6.84 -1.49 4.95
CA VAL A 58 -5.42 -1.71 4.63
C VAL A 58 -4.71 -2.33 5.83
N GLN A 59 -5.01 -1.85 7.04
CA GLN A 59 -4.51 -2.43 8.27
C GLN A 59 -4.92 -3.91 8.41
N LEU A 60 -6.18 -4.25 8.10
CA LEU A 60 -6.70 -5.62 8.11
C LEU A 60 -5.90 -6.52 7.15
N LEU A 61 -5.65 -6.07 5.91
CA LEU A 61 -4.83 -6.84 4.98
C LEU A 61 -3.41 -7.05 5.51
N CYS A 62 -2.80 -6.01 6.07
CA CYS A 62 -1.46 -6.08 6.65
C CYS A 62 -1.39 -7.05 7.83
N THR A 63 -2.37 -7.02 8.74
CA THR A 63 -2.39 -7.83 9.97
C THR A 63 -2.87 -9.25 9.73
N ASP A 64 -4.06 -9.39 9.14
CA ASP A 64 -4.77 -10.67 9.11
C ASP A 64 -4.20 -11.61 8.05
N LEU A 65 -3.64 -11.05 6.97
CA LEU A 65 -3.03 -11.83 5.89
C LEU A 65 -1.51 -11.79 5.89
N SER A 66 -0.89 -11.13 6.88
CA SER A 66 0.56 -10.95 6.96
C SER A 66 1.15 -10.39 5.65
N LEU A 67 0.51 -9.35 5.13
CA LEU A 67 0.90 -8.64 3.91
C LEU A 67 1.36 -7.20 4.22
N PRO A 68 2.49 -7.00 4.94
CA PRO A 68 2.97 -5.66 5.25
C PRO A 68 3.22 -4.80 4.01
N ASP A 69 3.01 -3.50 4.15
CA ASP A 69 3.44 -2.48 3.20
C ASP A 69 4.98 -2.42 3.14
N SER A 70 5.53 -2.97 2.05
CA SER A 70 6.98 -3.13 1.86
C SER A 70 7.74 -1.80 1.88
N TRP A 71 7.17 -0.73 1.33
CA TRP A 71 7.84 0.57 1.30
C TRP A 71 7.95 1.16 2.71
N ARG A 72 6.85 1.12 3.48
CA ARG A 72 6.83 1.61 4.87
C ARG A 72 7.69 0.75 5.79
N PHE A 73 7.73 -0.56 5.57
CA PHE A 73 8.61 -1.47 6.31
C PHE A 73 10.09 -1.08 6.16
N LEU A 74 10.54 -0.75 4.95
CA LEU A 74 11.92 -0.33 4.68
C LEU A 74 12.19 1.14 5.05
N ASN A 75 11.14 1.96 5.12
CA ASN A 75 11.25 3.41 5.32
C ASN A 75 10.28 3.89 6.42
N PRO A 76 10.45 3.46 7.68
CA PRO A 76 9.44 3.63 8.73
C PRO A 76 9.05 5.10 8.97
N ASP A 77 10.02 6.01 8.94
CA ASP A 77 9.80 7.42 9.29
C ASP A 77 9.89 8.37 8.09
N LYS A 78 10.17 7.85 6.88
CA LYS A 78 10.30 8.72 5.71
C LYS A 78 8.93 9.24 5.29
N GLN A 79 8.89 10.52 4.96
CA GLN A 79 7.74 11.15 4.34
C GLN A 79 7.99 11.25 2.83
N GLU A 80 7.27 10.43 2.07
CA GLU A 80 7.27 10.50 0.62
C GLU A 80 5.88 10.17 0.08
N PHE A 81 5.51 10.82 -1.02
CA PHE A 81 4.17 10.72 -1.61
C PHE A 81 4.27 10.11 -3.00
N THR A 82 3.22 9.36 -3.36
CA THR A 82 3.07 8.76 -4.69
C THR A 82 2.12 9.58 -5.55
N TRP A 83 1.13 10.25 -4.97
CA TRP A 83 0.22 11.13 -5.69
C TRP A 83 0.40 12.59 -5.27
N SER A 84 0.20 13.52 -6.22
CA SER A 84 0.06 14.94 -5.92
C SER A 84 -0.85 15.66 -6.90
N ASN A 85 -1.64 16.61 -6.40
CA ASN A 85 -2.40 17.49 -7.28
C ASN A 85 -1.48 18.43 -8.07
N ARG A 86 -2.02 19.05 -9.14
CA ARG A 86 -1.23 19.83 -10.11
C ARG A 86 -0.39 20.97 -9.50
N ASN A 87 -0.88 21.62 -8.44
CA ASN A 87 -0.21 22.74 -7.78
C ASN A 87 0.59 22.33 -6.54
N LEU A 88 0.72 21.02 -6.28
CA LEU A 88 1.42 20.45 -5.14
C LEU A 88 0.90 20.87 -3.76
N SER A 89 -0.30 21.47 -3.69
CA SER A 89 -0.94 21.84 -2.43
C SER A 89 -1.51 20.63 -1.68
N SER A 90 -1.66 19.50 -2.36
CA SER A 90 -2.12 18.24 -1.77
C SER A 90 -1.34 17.07 -2.31
N LYS A 91 -0.84 16.23 -1.40
CA LYS A 91 -0.05 15.04 -1.71
C LYS A 91 -0.45 13.90 -0.80
N SER A 92 -0.35 12.69 -1.29
CA SER A 92 -0.54 11.51 -0.45
C SER A 92 0.22 10.31 -0.99
N ARG A 93 0.59 9.40 -0.10
CA ARG A 93 1.04 8.05 -0.47
C ARG A 93 -0.16 7.13 -0.45
N ILE A 94 -0.66 6.80 -1.64
CA ILE A 94 -1.87 6.00 -1.84
C ILE A 94 -1.63 4.81 -2.77
N ASP A 95 -0.51 4.82 -3.49
CA ASP A 95 -0.02 3.67 -4.20
C ASP A 95 0.81 2.84 -3.20
N LEU A 96 0.42 1.59 -2.98
CA LEU A 96 1.04 0.70 -2.00
C LEU A 96 1.54 -0.58 -2.67
N CYS A 97 2.53 -1.23 -2.05
CA CYS A 97 2.96 -2.58 -2.38
C CYS A 97 2.94 -3.43 -1.11
N LEU A 98 1.87 -4.18 -0.93
CA LEU A 98 1.69 -5.13 0.16
C LEU A 98 2.29 -6.48 -0.26
N ILE A 99 3.20 -7.02 0.55
CA ILE A 99 3.90 -8.26 0.23
C ILE A 99 3.82 -9.24 1.39
N SER A 100 3.70 -10.53 1.11
CA SER A 100 3.80 -11.57 2.13
C SER A 100 5.07 -11.42 2.96
N THR A 101 4.96 -11.46 4.29
CA THR A 101 6.10 -11.37 5.22
C THR A 101 7.24 -12.33 4.84
N SER A 102 6.89 -13.54 4.38
CA SER A 102 7.86 -14.55 3.93
C SER A 102 8.70 -14.12 2.72
N ALA A 103 8.29 -13.09 1.97
CA ALA A 103 9.01 -12.57 0.81
C ALA A 103 9.77 -11.26 1.10
N LEU A 104 9.64 -10.67 2.30
CA LEU A 104 10.37 -9.44 2.64
C LEU A 104 11.89 -9.61 2.52
N HIS A 105 12.42 -10.80 2.81
CA HIS A 105 13.85 -11.09 2.74
C HIS A 105 14.44 -11.07 1.32
N VAL A 106 13.60 -11.17 0.28
CA VAL A 106 14.05 -11.07 -1.12
C VAL A 106 13.92 -9.66 -1.69
N ILE A 107 13.33 -8.72 -0.95
CA ILE A 107 13.20 -7.33 -1.38
C ILE A 107 14.53 -6.62 -1.13
N ASN A 108 15.11 -6.02 -2.18
CA ASN A 108 16.30 -5.20 -2.09
C ASN A 108 15.94 -3.74 -1.78
N GLU A 109 15.02 -3.20 -2.57
CA GLU A 109 14.61 -1.79 -2.50
C GLU A 109 13.14 -1.65 -2.94
N VAL A 110 12.45 -0.67 -2.34
CA VAL A 110 11.19 -0.15 -2.86
C VAL A 110 11.32 1.36 -2.98
N SER A 111 11.12 1.91 -4.18
CA SER A 111 11.30 3.33 -4.48
C SER A 111 10.13 3.91 -5.27
N HIS A 112 9.99 5.24 -5.23
CA HIS A 112 8.98 5.95 -6.01
C HIS A 112 9.63 6.83 -7.08
N LEU A 113 9.26 6.63 -8.34
CA LEU A 113 9.82 7.37 -9.47
C LEU A 113 8.77 8.29 -10.11
N ALA A 114 9.13 9.55 -10.35
CA ALA A 114 8.24 10.48 -11.05
C ALA A 114 7.95 10.01 -12.49
N ALA A 115 6.68 10.08 -12.90
CA ALA A 115 6.26 9.81 -14.26
C ALA A 115 5.67 11.08 -14.90
N SER A 116 6.03 11.37 -16.15
CA SER A 116 5.74 12.66 -16.80
C SER A 116 4.29 12.84 -17.25
N LEU A 117 3.50 11.75 -17.33
CA LEU A 117 2.15 11.74 -17.91
C LEU A 117 1.04 11.45 -16.90
N THR A 118 1.36 11.50 -15.60
CA THR A 118 0.41 11.23 -14.51
C THR A 118 0.74 12.07 -13.29
N ASP A 119 -0.26 12.31 -12.46
CA ASP A 119 -0.16 12.86 -11.11
C ASP A 119 0.33 11.84 -10.06
N HIS A 120 0.51 10.57 -10.47
CA HIS A 120 1.11 9.51 -9.67
C HIS A 120 2.60 9.28 -10.02
N LYS A 121 3.34 8.78 -9.03
CA LYS A 121 4.67 8.19 -9.17
C LYS A 121 4.54 6.69 -9.42
N GLN A 122 5.48 6.13 -10.14
CA GLN A 122 5.65 4.68 -10.25
C GLN A 122 6.22 4.11 -8.96
N ILE A 123 5.74 2.95 -8.53
CA ILE A 123 6.40 2.14 -7.50
C ILE A 123 7.32 1.16 -8.20
N ILE A 124 8.59 1.16 -7.81
CA ILE A 124 9.58 0.19 -8.27
C ILE A 124 9.93 -0.70 -7.09
N VAL A 125 9.81 -2.00 -7.28
CA VAL A 125 10.19 -3.03 -6.31
C VAL A 125 11.34 -3.83 -6.91
N GLU A 126 12.52 -3.70 -6.34
CA GLU A 126 13.69 -4.48 -6.74
C GLU A 126 13.82 -5.71 -5.84
N THR A 127 13.99 -6.89 -6.44
CA THR A 127 14.11 -8.17 -5.74
C THR A 127 15.45 -8.85 -6.02
N ARG A 128 15.85 -9.77 -5.16
CA ARG A 128 17.09 -10.56 -5.26
C ARG A 128 16.87 -12.00 -5.77
N LEU A 129 15.77 -12.23 -6.49
CA LEU A 129 15.42 -13.55 -7.03
C LEU A 129 16.29 -13.94 -8.23
#